data_AF-A0A0S8ANR8-F1
#
_entry.id   AF-A0A0S8ANR8-F1
#
_cell.length_a   1.000
_cell.length_b   1.000
_cell.length_c   1.000
_cell.angle_alpha   90.00
_cell.angle_beta   90.00
_cell.angle_gamma   90.00
#
_symmetry.space_group_name_H-M   'P 1'
#
loop_
_entity.id
_entity.type
_entity.pdbx_description
1 polymer ?
#
loop_
_entity_poly.entity_id
_entity_poly.type
_entity_poly.pdbx_seq_one_letter_code
_entity_poly.pdbx_strand_id
1 'polypeptide(L)' 'MERRLFKRIAFGVKAEIILHGKSFPGVIEDLSETGANVITDPIEDPSIFVQGAAAELQFRPLDEETIVLNCKIQW' A
#
# COMPACT_ATOMS: atom_id res chain seq x y z
N MET A 1 -14.93 14.71 14.43
CA MET A 1 -14.35 13.61 15.22
C MET A 1 -13.36 12.89 14.35
N GLU A 2 -12.11 12.83 14.78
CA GLU A 2 -11.08 12.04 14.11
C GLU A 2 -11.40 10.56 14.33
N ARG A 3 -11.63 9.82 13.23
CA ARG A 3 -11.96 8.39 13.28
C ARG A 3 -10.73 7.48 13.34
N ARG A 4 -9.53 8.06 13.19
CA ARG A 4 -8.27 7.31 13.10
C ARG A 4 -7.67 7.14 14.49
N LEU A 5 -7.39 5.90 14.87
CA LEU A 5 -6.76 5.55 16.15
C LEU A 5 -5.23 5.67 16.12
N PHE A 6 -4.64 5.53 14.93
CA PHE A 6 -3.19 5.54 14.74
C PHE A 6 -2.74 6.76 13.95
N LYS A 7 -1.68 7.40 14.41
CA LYS A 7 -1.02 8.48 13.70
C LYS A 7 -0.39 7.94 12.42
N ARG A 8 -0.54 8.69 11.33
CA ARG A 8 0.15 8.42 10.06
C ARG A 8 1.35 9.34 9.89
N ILE A 9 2.41 8.82 9.30
CA ILE A 9 3.65 9.54 8.97
C ILE A 9 3.74 9.55 7.45
N ALA A 10 3.99 10.74 6.88
CA ALA A 10 4.26 10.87 5.45
C ALA A 10 5.53 10.07 5.11
N PHE A 11 5.44 9.19 4.12
CA PHE A 11 6.52 8.26 3.81
C PHE A 11 7.13 8.52 2.42
N GLY A 12 6.30 8.67 1.38
CA GLY A 12 6.73 9.09 0.04
C GLY A 12 7.67 8.10 -0.66
N VAL A 13 7.50 6.80 -0.40
CA VAL A 13 8.40 5.74 -0.91
C VAL A 13 7.72 4.95 -2.02
N LYS A 14 8.49 4.60 -3.07
CA LYS A 14 8.03 3.73 -4.14
C LYS A 14 7.71 2.33 -3.60
N ALA A 15 6.60 1.78 -4.06
CA ALA A 15 6.14 0.46 -3.67
C ALA A 15 5.52 -0.29 -4.85
N GLU A 16 5.45 -1.59 -4.70
CA GLU A 16 4.74 -2.51 -5.57
C GLU A 16 3.61 -3.16 -4.77
N ILE A 17 2.40 -3.14 -5.31
CA ILE A 17 1.27 -3.89 -4.78
C ILE A 17 1.11 -5.16 -5.61
N ILE A 18 1.20 -6.32 -4.98
CA ILE A 18 0.97 -7.60 -5.62
C ILE A 18 -0.45 -8.05 -5.28
N LEU A 19 -1.29 -8.13 -6.31
CA LEU A 19 -2.70 -8.49 -6.20
C LEU A 19 -3.03 -9.49 -7.30
N HIS A 20 -3.58 -10.65 -6.94
CA HIS A 20 -3.89 -11.74 -7.87
C HIS A 20 -2.70 -12.17 -8.75
N GLY A 21 -1.47 -12.10 -8.22
CA GLY A 21 -0.25 -12.44 -8.94
C GLY A 21 0.21 -11.38 -9.96
N LYS A 22 -0.44 -10.21 -10.01
CA LYS A 22 -0.03 -9.06 -10.82
C LYS A 22 0.60 -8.00 -9.93
N SER A 23 1.65 -7.33 -10.44
CA SER A 23 2.32 -6.21 -9.78
C SER A 23 1.76 -4.88 -10.26
N PHE A 24 1.51 -3.98 -9.33
CA PHE A 24 1.02 -2.63 -9.60
C PHE A 24 1.94 -1.62 -8.90
N PRO A 25 2.70 -0.81 -9.67
CA PRO A 25 3.56 0.20 -9.09
C PRO A 25 2.75 1.32 -8.45
N GLY A 26 3.33 1.91 -7.40
CA GLY A 26 2.73 3.05 -6.71
C GLY A 26 3.68 3.70 -5.71
N VAL A 27 3.12 4.62 -4.94
CA VAL A 27 3.81 5.37 -3.89
C VAL A 27 3.03 5.25 -2.59
N ILE A 28 3.71 4.82 -1.53
CA ILE A 28 3.18 4.92 -0.17
C ILE A 28 3.20 6.39 0.21
N GLU A 29 2.03 7.02 0.23
CA GLU A 29 1.89 8.43 0.61
C GLU A 29 2.10 8.59 2.11
N ASP A 30 1.44 7.73 2.89
CA ASP A 30 1.55 7.71 4.35
C ASP A 30 1.50 6.28 4.92
N LEU A 31 2.08 6.12 6.10
CA LEU A 31 2.14 4.85 6.81
C LEU A 31 1.81 5.03 8.30
N SER A 32 1.21 3.99 8.89
CA SER A 32 0.93 3.86 10.31
C SER A 32 1.26 2.44 10.75
N GLU A 33 1.24 2.20 12.06
CA GLU A 33 1.46 0.88 12.65
C GLU A 33 0.54 -0.21 12.06
N THR A 34 -0.69 0.15 11.66
CA THR A 34 -1.70 -0.81 11.20
C THR A 34 -2.11 -0.65 9.75
N GLY A 35 -1.44 0.18 8.95
CA GLY A 35 -1.83 0.37 7.56
C GLY A 35 -1.05 1.44 6.81
N ALA A 36 -1.15 1.39 5.50
CA ALA A 36 -0.50 2.30 4.56
C ALA A 36 -1.55 2.89 3.60
N ASN A 37 -1.40 4.16 3.24
CA ASN A 37 -2.07 4.72 2.06
C ASN A 37 -1.14 4.59 0.86
N VAL A 38 -1.62 3.99 -0.22
CA VAL A 38 -0.83 3.81 -1.44
C VAL A 38 -1.60 4.39 -2.61
N ILE A 39 -0.92 5.25 -3.37
CA ILE A 39 -1.41 5.78 -4.62
C ILE A 39 -0.74 4.98 -5.72
N THR A 40 -1.51 4.24 -6.51
CA THR A 40 -0.99 3.52 -7.67
C THR A 40 -0.74 4.47 -8.83
N ASP A 41 0.14 4.07 -9.73
CA ASP A 41 0.16 4.63 -11.09
C ASP A 41 -1.20 4.36 -11.79
N PRO A 42 -1.49 5.06 -12.92
CA PRO A 42 -2.69 4.76 -13.70
C PRO A 42 -2.74 3.29 -14.12
N ILE A 43 -3.86 2.63 -13.78
CA ILE A 43 -4.12 1.22 -14.07
C ILE A 43 -5.29 1.08 -15.04
N GLU A 44 -5.23 0.03 -15.86
CA GLU A 44 -6.25 -0.25 -16.88
C GLU A 44 -7.61 -0.65 -16.28
N ASP A 45 -7.60 -1.44 -15.20
CA ASP A 45 -8.80 -1.89 -14.51
C ASP A 45 -8.68 -1.66 -13.00
N PRO A 46 -9.22 -0.56 -12.45
CA PRO A 46 -9.22 -0.28 -11.02
C PRO A 46 -10.21 -1.15 -10.23
N SER A 47 -11.15 -1.83 -10.88
CA SER A 47 -12.18 -2.63 -10.19
C SER A 47 -11.60 -3.87 -9.50
N ILE A 48 -10.38 -4.27 -9.85
CA ILE A 48 -9.65 -5.37 -9.22
C ILE A 48 -9.31 -5.08 -7.74
N PHE A 49 -9.24 -3.81 -7.33
CA PHE A 49 -8.93 -3.41 -5.96
C PHE A 49 -10.17 -3.48 -5.06
N VAL A 50 -10.65 -4.70 -4.82
CA VAL A 50 -11.85 -4.97 -4.01
C VAL A 50 -11.52 -4.90 -2.51
N GLN A 51 -12.37 -4.23 -1.73
CA GLN A 51 -12.21 -4.17 -0.27
C GLN A 51 -12.14 -5.58 0.33
N GLY A 52 -11.18 -5.80 1.23
CA GLY A 52 -10.95 -7.07 1.89
C GLY A 52 -10.12 -8.07 1.07
N ALA A 53 -9.85 -7.80 -0.21
CA ALA A 53 -8.95 -8.63 -1.01
C ALA A 53 -7.55 -8.64 -0.39
N ALA A 54 -6.93 -9.81 -0.36
CA ALA A 54 -5.56 -9.98 0.12
C ALA A 54 -4.59 -9.46 -0.94
N ALA A 55 -3.62 -8.66 -0.51
CA ALA A 55 -2.56 -8.12 -1.33
C ALA A 55 -1.24 -8.18 -0.57
N GLU A 56 -0.13 -8.18 -1.30
CA GLU A 56 1.18 -7.91 -0.72
C GLU A 56 1.59 -6.48 -1.07
N LEU A 57 2.18 -5.77 -0.11
CA LEU A 57 2.81 -4.48 -0.34
C LEU A 57 4.31 -4.66 -0.17
N GLN A 58 5.07 -4.40 -1.23
CA GLN A 58 6.52 -4.50 -1.24
C GLN A 58 7.14 -3.13 -1.44
N PHE A 59 8.09 -2.75 -0.59
CA PHE A 59 8.80 -1.48 -0.72
C PHE A 59 10.17 -1.55 -0.07
N ARG A 60 11.03 -0.60 -0.41
CA ARG A 60 12.37 -0.48 0.15
C ARG A 60 12.55 0.89 0.78
N PRO A 61 12.60 1.01 2.11
CA PRO A 61 13.03 2.24 2.75
C PRO A 61 14.51 2.48 2.46
N LEU A 62 14.88 3.66 1.97
CA LEU A 62 16.27 4.20 2.00
C LEU A 62 17.39 3.21 1.63
N ASP A 63 17.21 2.45 0.55
CA ASP A 63 18.16 1.43 0.05
C ASP A 63 18.47 0.26 1.00
N GLU A 64 17.61 0.03 2.00
CA GLU A 64 17.68 -1.12 2.91
C GLU A 64 17.11 -2.40 2.27
N GLU A 65 16.82 -3.41 3.09
CA GLU A 65 16.17 -4.62 2.64
C GLU A 65 14.73 -4.35 2.15
N THR A 66 14.26 -5.17 1.21
CA THR A 66 12.87 -5.10 0.76
C THR A 66 11.96 -5.58 1.89
N ILE A 67 11.05 -4.71 2.31
CA ILE A 67 9.98 -5.05 3.25
C ILE A 67 8.79 -5.60 2.45
N VAL A 68 8.25 -6.74 2.91
CA VAL A 68 7.05 -7.36 2.35
C VAL A 68 5.97 -7.41 3.43
N LEU A 69 4.85 -6.73 3.19
CA LEU A 69 3.71 -6.72 4.10
C LEU A 69 2.53 -7.47 3.48
N ASN A 70 1.98 -8.43 4.21
CA ASN A 70 0.71 -9.07 3.86
C ASN A 70 -0.44 -8.19 4.37
N CYS A 71 -1.28 -7.71 3.46
CA CYS A 71 -2.31 -6.73 3.77
C CYS A 71 -3.66 -7.07 3.13
N LYS A 72 -4.70 -6.35 3.55
CA LYS A 72 -6.02 -6.38 2.94
C LYS A 72 -6.39 -4.97 2.48
N ILE A 73 -6.99 -4.87 1.30
CA ILE A 73 -7.46 -3.59 0.77
C ILE A 73 -8.55 -3.01 1.70
N GLN A 74 -8.43 -1.73 2.04
CA GLN A 74 -9.38 -0.94 2.85
C GLN A 74 -9.47 0.48 2.30
N TRP A 75 -10.67 1.09 2.34
CA TRP A 75 -10.95 2.46 1.89
C TRP A 75 -11.56 3.29 3.03
#